data_AF-A0A1H7YM69-F1
#
_entry.id   AF-A0A1H7YM69-F1
#
_cell.length_a   1.000
_cell.length_b   1.000
_cell.length_c   1.000
_cell.angle_alpha   90.00
_cell.angle_beta   90.00
_cell.angle_gamma   90.00
#
_symmetry.space_group_name_H-M   'P 1'
#
loop_
_entity.id
_entity.type
_entity.pdbx_description
1 polymer ?
#
loop_
_entity_poly.entity_id
_entity_poly.type
_entity_poly.pdbx_seq_one_letter_code
_entity_poly.pdbx_strand_id
1 'polypeptide(L)'
;MKLTEDQVKEITVKVHKDLNLTHSNKYPIEFIYIYKNDEHNRFGIDYWSTGYDYRDPEAVGDEINYGEFPEYIISIDDEKGEAFAYHYYTGHIRIKLNEKGNYEVVGKLYDYSKLGK
;
A
#
# COMPACT_ATOMS: atom_id res chain seq x y z
N MET A 1 -1.25 14.80 14.14
CA MET A 1 0.08 15.22 13.65
C MET A 1 0.30 14.42 12.38
N LYS A 2 0.72 15.03 11.26
CA LYS A 2 0.91 14.28 10.01
C LYS A 2 2.07 13.30 10.16
N LEU A 3 1.96 12.13 9.53
CA LEU A 3 3.06 11.17 9.49
C LEU A 3 4.23 11.72 8.69
N THR A 4 5.45 11.33 9.05
CA THR A 4 6.64 11.54 8.23
C THR A 4 6.82 10.40 7.22
N GLU A 5 7.57 10.63 6.14
CA GLU A 5 7.89 9.58 5.17
C GLU A 5 8.61 8.38 5.82
N ASP A 6 9.46 8.60 6.83
CA ASP A 6 10.09 7.52 7.59
C ASP A 6 9.07 6.66 8.33
N GLN A 7 8.05 7.27 8.96
CA GLN A 7 6.98 6.52 9.63
C GLN A 7 6.14 5.73 8.63
N VAL A 8 5.83 6.35 7.48
CA VAL A 8 5.11 5.68 6.39
C VAL A 8 5.91 4.49 5.88
N LYS A 9 7.23 4.64 5.69
CA LYS A 9 8.15 3.56 5.30
C LYS A 9 8.15 2.40 6.29
N GLU A 10 8.23 2.68 7.58
CA GLU A 10 8.18 1.65 8.63
C GLU A 10 6.86 0.86 8.59
N ILE A 11 5.74 1.56 8.41
CA ILE A 11 4.43 0.93 8.27
C ILE A 11 4.37 0.05 7.00
N THR A 12 4.83 0.55 5.86
CA THR A 12 4.88 -0.19 4.59
C THR A 12 5.67 -1.50 4.72
N VAL A 13 6.89 -1.43 5.28
CA VAL A 13 7.74 -2.61 5.51
C VAL A 13 7.04 -3.60 6.45
N LYS A 14 6.38 -3.10 7.50
CA LYS A 14 5.64 -3.94 8.44
C LYS A 14 4.46 -4.65 7.78
N VAL A 15 3.68 -3.96 6.94
CA VAL A 15 2.56 -4.58 6.19
C VAL A 15 3.07 -5.70 5.30
N HIS A 16 4.15 -5.47 4.53
CA HIS A 16 4.76 -6.50 3.69
C HIS A 16 5.20 -7.72 4.49
N LYS A 17 5.83 -7.50 5.65
CA LYS A 17 6.30 -8.58 6.53
C LYS A 17 5.13 -9.36 7.15
N ASP A 18 4.17 -8.66 7.76
CA ASP A 18 3.08 -9.28 8.51
C ASP A 18 2.14 -10.09 7.60
N LEU A 19 1.92 -9.61 6.38
CA LEU A 19 1.03 -10.26 5.41
C LEU A 19 1.77 -11.14 4.38
N ASN A 20 3.09 -11.29 4.52
CA ASN A 20 3.95 -12.04 3.61
C ASN A 20 3.79 -11.60 2.13
N LEU A 21 3.69 -10.29 1.88
CA LEU A 21 3.58 -9.73 0.54
C LEU A 21 4.96 -9.71 -0.12
N THR A 22 5.12 -10.47 -1.19
CA THR A 22 6.38 -10.58 -1.94
C THR A 22 6.85 -9.22 -2.44
N HIS A 23 8.12 -8.92 -2.23
CA HIS A 23 8.78 -7.68 -2.65
C HIS A 23 10.29 -7.90 -2.75
N SER A 24 11.01 -6.90 -3.25
CA SER A 24 12.47 -6.87 -3.23
C SER A 24 12.96 -5.58 -2.57
N ASN A 25 13.82 -5.75 -1.55
CA ASN A 25 14.47 -4.63 -0.85
C ASN A 25 15.50 -3.87 -1.69
N LYS A 26 15.73 -4.29 -2.95
CA LYS A 26 16.54 -3.55 -3.93
C LYS A 26 15.86 -2.23 -4.32
N TYR A 27 14.53 -2.21 -4.33
CA TYR A 27 13.75 -1.08 -4.81
C TYR A 27 13.41 -0.13 -3.65
N PRO A 28 13.42 1.19 -3.88
CA PRO A 28 12.96 2.14 -2.89
C PRO A 28 11.45 2.04 -2.69
N ILE A 29 10.97 2.65 -1.61
CA ILE A 29 9.54 2.80 -1.36
C ILE A 29 9.12 4.18 -1.84
N GLU A 30 8.10 4.24 -2.69
CA GLU A 30 7.46 5.49 -3.10
C GLU A 30 6.39 5.93 -2.09
N PHE A 31 6.17 7.26 -2.02
CA PHE A 31 5.18 7.88 -1.14
C PHE A 31 4.39 8.92 -1.92
N ILE A 32 3.06 8.77 -1.92
CA ILE A 32 2.14 9.74 -2.51
C ILE A 32 1.12 10.12 -1.44
N TYR A 33 1.04 11.40 -1.11
CA TYR A 33 0.01 11.92 -0.20
C TYR A 33 -1.27 12.25 -0.97
N ILE A 34 -2.40 11.75 -0.50
CA ILE A 34 -3.71 11.96 -1.12
C ILE A 34 -4.60 12.68 -0.12
N TYR A 35 -5.11 13.84 -0.51
CA TYR A 35 -5.95 14.66 0.35
C TYR A 35 -7.40 14.18 0.30
N LYS A 36 -8.13 14.29 1.42
CA LYS A 36 -9.54 13.93 1.56
C LYS A 36 -10.47 14.60 0.56
N ASN A 37 -10.06 15.77 0.06
CA ASN A 37 -10.83 16.59 -0.88
C ASN A 37 -10.42 16.36 -2.35
N ASP A 38 -9.46 15.47 -2.64
CA ASP A 38 -9.06 15.18 -4.01
C ASP A 38 -10.21 14.49 -4.77
N GLU A 39 -10.43 14.88 -6.03
CA GLU A 39 -11.58 14.44 -6.85
C GLU A 39 -11.73 12.91 -6.94
N HIS A 40 -10.61 12.20 -6.92
CA HIS A 40 -10.58 10.74 -7.07
C HIS A 40 -10.44 10.01 -5.73
N ASN A 41 -10.35 10.73 -4.60
CA ASN A 41 -10.28 10.12 -3.29
C ASN A 41 -11.67 9.67 -2.81
N ARG A 42 -11.92 8.36 -2.88
CA ARG A 42 -13.18 7.76 -2.44
C ARG A 42 -13.22 7.41 -0.95
N PHE A 43 -12.12 7.57 -0.22
CA PHE A 43 -12.04 7.19 1.20
C PHE A 43 -12.47 8.32 2.13
N GLY A 44 -12.50 9.58 1.65
CA GLY A 44 -12.93 10.73 2.44
C GLY A 44 -12.02 11.08 3.62
N ILE A 45 -10.78 10.57 3.60
CA ILE A 45 -9.73 10.80 4.60
C ILE A 45 -8.43 11.23 3.91
N ASP A 46 -7.56 11.92 4.64
CA ASP A 46 -6.19 12.17 4.21
C ASP A 46 -5.38 10.87 4.42
N TYR A 47 -4.66 10.41 3.41
CA TYR A 47 -3.92 9.15 3.50
C TYR A 47 -2.67 9.14 2.62
N TRP A 48 -1.73 8.26 2.96
CA TRP A 48 -0.57 7.94 2.14
C TRP A 48 -0.85 6.71 1.27
N SER A 49 -0.49 6.80 0.00
CA SER A 49 -0.40 5.68 -0.94
C SER A 49 1.09 5.35 -1.14
N THR A 50 1.48 4.11 -0.90
CA THR A 50 2.91 3.74 -0.85
C THR A 50 3.13 2.29 -1.27
N GLY A 51 4.30 2.00 -1.83
CA GLY A 51 4.69 0.67 -2.31
C GLY A 51 6.14 0.67 -2.77
N TYR A 52 6.66 -0.50 -3.15
CA TYR A 52 8.00 -0.59 -3.75
C TYR A 52 7.96 -0.11 -5.20
N ASP A 53 8.83 0.84 -5.56
CA ASP A 53 8.88 1.41 -6.91
C ASP A 53 9.75 0.56 -7.85
N TYR A 54 9.12 -0.37 -8.55
CA TYR A 54 9.80 -1.23 -9.52
C TYR A 54 10.13 -0.53 -10.85
N ARG A 55 9.88 0.78 -10.96
CA ARG A 55 10.21 1.59 -12.14
C ARG A 55 11.46 2.44 -11.92
N ASP A 56 12.00 2.46 -10.69
CA ASP A 56 13.17 3.26 -10.37
C ASP A 56 14.37 2.83 -11.24
N PRO A 57 14.89 3.71 -12.13
CA PRO A 57 15.94 3.39 -13.07
C PRO A 57 17.29 3.06 -12.40
N GLU A 58 17.57 3.61 -11.23
CA GLU A 58 18.79 3.29 -10.47
C GLU A 58 18.72 1.86 -9.91
N ALA A 59 17.51 1.42 -9.53
CA ALA A 59 17.28 0.06 -9.05
C ALA A 59 17.09 -0.94 -10.19
N VAL A 60 16.42 -0.60 -11.29
CA VAL A 60 16.21 -1.54 -12.41
C VAL A 60 17.43 -1.67 -13.33
N GLY A 61 18.25 -0.62 -13.45
CA GLY A 61 19.29 -0.55 -14.48
C GLY A 61 18.68 -0.46 -15.89
N ASP A 62 19.33 -1.06 -16.89
CA ASP A 62 18.87 -1.03 -18.28
C ASP A 62 17.70 -2.00 -18.58
N GLU A 63 17.34 -2.87 -17.64
CA GLU A 63 16.29 -3.89 -17.81
C GLU A 63 15.02 -3.49 -17.07
N ILE A 64 13.92 -3.24 -17.79
CA ILE A 64 12.64 -2.95 -17.13
C ILE A 64 12.09 -4.24 -16.52
N ASN A 65 11.95 -4.25 -15.20
CA ASN A 65 11.54 -5.43 -14.45
C ASN A 65 10.00 -5.53 -14.26
N TYR A 66 9.26 -5.48 -15.37
CA TYR A 66 7.81 -5.65 -15.32
C TYR A 66 7.44 -7.10 -14.96
N GLY A 67 7.01 -7.32 -13.72
CA GLY A 67 6.29 -8.52 -13.32
C GLY A 67 7.05 -9.56 -12.52
N GLU A 68 8.32 -9.33 -12.12
CA GLU A 68 9.00 -10.23 -11.17
C GLU A 68 8.33 -10.19 -9.79
N PHE A 69 7.91 -9.00 -9.35
CA PHE A 69 7.21 -8.79 -8.10
C PHE A 69 5.81 -8.23 -8.35
N PRO A 70 4.78 -8.69 -7.62
CA PRO A 70 3.47 -8.06 -7.70
C PRO A 70 3.53 -6.62 -7.17
N GLU A 71 2.84 -5.71 -7.85
CA GLU A 71 2.64 -4.34 -7.37
C GLU A 71 1.63 -4.34 -6.23
N TYR A 72 2.09 -3.93 -5.04
CA TYR A 72 1.27 -3.73 -3.86
C TYR A 72 1.29 -2.24 -3.51
N ILE A 73 0.11 -1.62 -3.56
CA ILE A 73 -0.06 -0.22 -3.16
C ILE A 73 -0.80 -0.20 -1.83
N ILE A 74 -0.10 0.14 -0.76
CA ILE A 74 -0.60 0.18 0.62
C ILE A 74 -1.16 1.58 0.89
N SER A 75 -2.34 1.63 1.50
CA SER A 75 -3.00 2.87 1.92
C SER A 75 -2.94 3.02 3.45
N ILE A 76 -2.39 4.14 3.93
CA ILE A 76 -2.15 4.44 5.34
C ILE A 76 -2.89 5.71 5.75
N ASP A 77 -3.78 5.60 6.72
CA ASP A 77 -4.52 6.72 7.30
C ASP A 77 -3.54 7.65 8.03
N ASP A 78 -3.41 8.90 7.55
CA ASP A 78 -2.44 9.88 8.07
C ASP A 78 -2.81 10.33 9.50
N GLU A 79 -4.10 10.30 9.85
CA GLU A 79 -4.56 10.69 11.18
C GLU A 79 -4.31 9.57 12.20
N LYS A 80 -4.58 8.32 11.81
CA LYS A 80 -4.43 7.16 12.70
C LYS A 80 -3.02 6.59 12.76
N GLY A 81 -2.21 6.77 11.71
CA GLY A 81 -0.91 6.10 11.62
C GLY A 81 -1.01 4.60 11.34
N GLU A 82 -2.09 4.16 10.70
CA GLU A 82 -2.38 2.73 10.47
C GLU A 82 -2.69 2.46 9.00
N ALA A 83 -2.14 1.37 8.47
CA ALA A 83 -2.53 0.87 7.16
C ALA A 83 -3.93 0.26 7.23
N PHE A 84 -4.81 0.65 6.32
CA PHE A 84 -6.20 0.18 6.28
C PHE A 84 -6.54 -0.63 5.03
N ALA A 85 -5.70 -0.53 3.98
CA ALA A 85 -5.88 -1.31 2.77
C ALA A 85 -4.55 -1.56 2.04
N TYR A 86 -4.56 -2.55 1.16
CA TYR A 86 -3.63 -2.59 0.04
C TYR A 86 -4.37 -2.95 -1.26
N HIS A 87 -3.89 -2.42 -2.37
CA HIS A 87 -4.30 -2.79 -3.71
C HIS A 87 -3.26 -3.73 -4.33
N TYR A 88 -3.73 -4.73 -5.06
CA TYR A 88 -2.93 -5.58 -5.94
C TYR A 88 -3.81 -6.03 -7.09
N TYR A 89 -3.22 -6.44 -8.22
CA TYR A 89 -3.85 -6.87 -9.49
C TYR A 89 -5.33 -7.28 -9.45
N THR A 90 -5.76 -8.13 -8.50
CA THR A 90 -7.14 -8.66 -8.41
C THR A 90 -8.10 -7.94 -7.46
N GLY A 91 -7.68 -6.85 -6.81
CA GLY A 91 -8.57 -5.95 -6.07
C GLY A 91 -7.94 -5.20 -4.90
N HIS A 92 -8.83 -4.58 -4.11
CA HIS A 92 -8.48 -3.85 -2.90
C HIS A 92 -8.82 -4.70 -1.69
N ILE A 93 -7.84 -4.94 -0.83
CA ILE A 93 -7.94 -5.76 0.38
C ILE A 93 -7.96 -4.83 1.59
N ARG A 94 -8.92 -5.07 2.50
CA ARG A 94 -8.97 -4.39 3.80
C ARG A 94 -8.04 -5.11 4.77
N ILE A 95 -7.24 -4.32 5.48
CA ILE A 95 -6.32 -4.79 6.51
C ILE A 95 -6.51 -3.96 7.78
N LYS A 96 -6.08 -4.49 8.92
CA LYS A 96 -6.04 -3.76 10.20
C LYS A 96 -4.93 -4.32 11.08
N LEU A 97 -4.50 -3.56 12.09
CA LEU A 97 -3.70 -4.10 13.19
C LEU A 97 -4.59 -4.97 14.10
N ASN A 98 -4.10 -6.14 14.48
CA ASN A 98 -4.73 -6.99 15.49
C ASN A 98 -4.20 -6.67 16.90
N GLU A 99 -4.74 -7.35 17.91
CA GLU A 99 -4.37 -7.14 19.32
C GLU A 99 -2.89 -7.42 19.63
N LYS A 100 -2.19 -8.14 18.74
CA LYS A 100 -0.74 -8.41 18.85
C LYS A 100 0.11 -7.37 18.12
N GLY A 101 -0.50 -6.34 17.55
CA GLY A 101 0.16 -5.31 16.77
C GLY A 101 0.67 -5.79 15.41
N ASN A 102 0.06 -6.82 14.82
CA ASN A 102 0.39 -7.27 13.46
C ASN A 102 -0.78 -6.99 12.50
N TYR A 103 -0.46 -6.67 11.25
CA TYR A 103 -1.48 -6.52 10.23
C TYR A 103 -2.10 -7.87 9.85
N GLU A 104 -3.42 -7.88 9.65
CA GLU A 104 -4.16 -9.03 9.15
C GLU A 104 -5.18 -8.62 8.09
N VAL A 105 -5.47 -9.54 7.16
CA VAL A 105 -6.55 -9.35 6.17
C VAL A 105 -7.90 -9.54 6.85
N VAL A 106 -8.79 -8.56 6.70
CA VAL A 106 -10.14 -8.58 7.30
C VAL A 106 -11.27 -8.56 6.28
N GLY A 107 -10.94 -8.49 4.99
CA GLY A 107 -11.91 -8.61 3.92
C GLY A 107 -11.47 -7.96 2.62
N LYS A 108 -12.39 -7.88 1.65
CA LYS A 108 -12.20 -7.13 0.41
C LYS A 108 -12.90 -5.78 0.53
N LEU A 109 -12.25 -4.72 0.05
CA LEU A 109 -12.80 -3.37 0.02
C LEU A 109 -13.82 -3.23 -1.12
N TYR A 110 -13.51 -3.86 -2.26
CA TYR A 110 -14.40 -4.05 -3.40
C TYR A 110 -14.35 -5.51 -3.84
N ASP A 111 -15.52 -6.15 -3.94
CA ASP A 111 -15.64 -7.48 -4.53
C ASP A 111 -16.06 -7.33 -5.99
N TYR A 112 -15.09 -7.19 -6.89
CA TYR A 112 -15.36 -7.02 -8.33
C TYR A 112 -16.08 -8.23 -8.95
N SER A 113 -16.09 -9.40 -8.29
CA SER A 113 -16.91 -10.54 -8.72
C SER A 113 -18.41 -10.28 -8.64
N LYS A 114 -18.83 -9.24 -7.89
CA LYS A 114 -20.22 -8.80 -7.75
C LYS A 114 -20.58 -7.60 -8.65
N LEU A 115 -19.60 -7.03 -9.36
CA LEU A 115 -19.81 -5.91 -10.28
C LEU A 115 -20.01 -6.36 -11.74
N GLY A 116 -20.04 -7.67 -11.99
CA GLY A 116 -20.46 -8.21 -13.28
C GLY A 116 -21.97 -8.08 -13.47
N LYS A 117 -22.41 -6.96 -14.05
CA LYS A 117 -23.54 -6.89 -15.00
C LYS A 117 -23.29 -5.78 -16.02
#